data_AF-X1TD36-F1
#
_entry.id   AF-X1TD36-F1
#
_cell.length_a   1.000
_cell.length_b   1.000
_cell.length_c   1.000
_cell.angle_alpha   90.00
_cell.angle_beta   90.00
_cell.angle_gamma   90.00
#
_symmetry.space_group_name_H-M   'P 1'
#
loop_
_entity.id
_entity.type
_entity.pdbx_description
1 polymer ?
#
loop_
_entity_poly.entity_id
_entity_poly.type
_entity_poly.pdbx_seq_one_letter_code
_entity_poly.pdbx_strand_id
1 'polypeptide(L)' 'MAKGRNTRVIGVRVPDSVYTRIKALADRQGLTVSEWCKANLARSAGLLPDGEVRSHHKER' A
#
# COMPACT_ATOMS: atom_id res chain seq x y z
N MET A 1 19.93 -21.47 12.01
CA MET A 1 19.99 -20.00 11.82
C MET A 1 18.72 -19.56 11.11
N ALA A 2 17.81 -18.86 11.79
CA ALA A 2 16.58 -18.38 11.16
C ALA A 2 16.92 -17.29 10.14
N LYS A 3 16.64 -17.58 8.87
CA LYS A 3 16.82 -16.68 7.72
C LYS A 3 16.11 -15.36 8.05
N GLY A 4 16.87 -14.28 8.26
CA GLY A 4 16.33 -12.97 8.64
C GLY A 4 15.21 -12.54 7.68
N ARG A 5 14.16 -11.88 8.21
CA ARG A 5 13.05 -11.37 7.41
C ARG A 5 13.60 -10.39 6.36
N ASN A 6 13.62 -10.79 5.09
CA ASN A 6 13.93 -9.93 3.96
C ASN A 6 12.72 -9.06 3.61
N THR A 7 12.29 -8.22 4.54
CA THR A 7 11.16 -7.30 4.34
C THR A 7 11.68 -5.93 3.96
N ARG A 8 11.41 -5.49 2.72
CA ARG A 8 11.71 -4.14 2.25
C ARG A 8 10.67 -3.16 2.78
N VAL A 9 11.12 -2.13 3.49
CA VAL A 9 10.26 -1.02 3.93
C VAL A 9 10.09 -0.06 2.75
N ILE A 10 8.84 0.34 2.47
CA ILE A 10 8.52 1.32 1.43
C ILE A 10 7.88 2.54 2.11
N GLY A 11 8.50 3.70 1.93
CA GLY A 11 7.92 5.00 2.29
C GLY A 11 7.27 5.64 1.08
N VAL A 12 6.03 6.07 1.20
CA VAL A 12 5.29 6.77 0.14
C VAL A 12 4.81 8.11 0.68
N ARG A 13 5.03 9.18 -0.09
CA ARG A 13 4.42 10.48 0.21
C ARG A 13 3.04 10.54 -0.40
N VAL A 14 2.06 10.93 0.40
CA VAL A 14 0.67 11.15 -0.03
C VAL A 14 0.22 12.54 0.41
N PRO A 15 -0.72 13.18 -0.29
CA PRO A 15 -1.33 14.42 0.18
C PRO A 15 -2.03 14.23 1.54
N ASP A 16 -2.07 15.28 2.35
CA ASP A 16 -2.66 15.24 3.70
C ASP A 16 -4.13 14.85 3.68
N SER A 17 -4.87 15.28 2.66
CA SER A 17 -6.28 14.90 2.46
C SER A 17 -6.45 13.40 2.27
N VAL A 18 -5.53 12.75 1.58
CA VAL A 18 -5.52 11.29 1.37
C VAL A 18 -5.15 10.58 2.67
N TYR A 19 -4.10 11.05 3.37
CA TYR A 19 -3.70 10.48 4.66
C TYR A 19 -4.83 10.55 5.68
N THR A 20 -5.53 11.68 5.77
CA THR A 20 -6.62 11.88 6.72
C THR A 20 -7.78 10.91 6.48
N ARG A 21 -8.12 10.66 5.21
CA ARG A 21 -9.15 9.69 4.83
C ARG A 21 -8.73 8.25 5.17
N ILE A 22 -7.48 7.90 4.88
CA ILE A 22 -6.93 6.58 5.21
C ILE A 22 -6.97 6.36 6.72
N LYS A 23 -6.53 7.35 7.51
CA LYS A 23 -6.55 7.27 8.97
C LYS A 23 -7.96 7.03 9.51
N ALA A 24 -8.94 7.81 9.05
CA ALA A 24 -10.33 7.64 9.48
C ALA A 24 -10.89 6.25 9.16
N LEU A 25 -10.50 5.66 8.02
CA LEU A 25 -10.92 4.30 7.64
C LEU A 25 -10.21 3.23 8.47
N ALA A 26 -8.93 3.42 8.77
CA ALA A 26 -8.15 2.53 9.62
C ALA A 26 -8.70 2.52 11.05
N ASP A 27 -8.98 3.70 11.61
CA ASP A 27 -9.54 3.87 12.95
C ASP A 27 -10.91 3.18 13.09
N ARG A 28 -11.78 3.29 12.07
CA ARG A 28 -13.08 2.59 12.03
C ARG A 28 -12.96 1.07 12.04
N GLN A 29 -11.83 0.53 11.61
CA GLN A 29 -11.55 -0.91 11.54
C GLN A 29 -10.66 -1.38 12.71
N GLY A 30 -10.25 -0.48 13.61
CA GLY A 30 -9.33 -0.80 14.70
C GLY A 30 -7.92 -1.17 14.23
N LEU A 31 -7.52 -0.72 13.05
CA LEU A 31 -6.22 -1.01 12.44
C LEU A 31 -5.30 0.21 12.49
N THR A 32 -3.99 -0.01 12.49
CA THR A 32 -3.05 1.08 12.19
C THR A 32 -3.12 1.45 10.71
N VAL A 33 -2.75 2.69 10.38
CA VAL A 33 -2.65 3.17 8.98
C VAL A 33 -1.81 2.20 8.12
N SER A 34 -0.69 1.73 8.66
CA SER A 34 0.22 0.81 7.97
C SER A 34 -0.42 -0.55 7.67
N GLU A 35 -1.17 -1.11 8.62
CA GLU A 35 -1.87 -2.40 8.44
C GLU A 35 -3.01 -2.25 7.44
N TRP A 36 -3.79 -1.19 7.57
CA TRP A 36 -4.88 -0.89 6.64
C TRP A 36 -4.37 -0.73 5.20
N CYS A 37 -3.26 -0.01 5.02
CA CYS A 37 -2.61 0.15 3.72
C CYS A 37 -2.12 -1.19 3.16
N LYS A 38 -1.45 -2.02 3.98
CA LYS A 38 -0.99 -3.36 3.53
C LYS A 38 -2.15 -4.24 3.09
N ALA A 39 -3.22 -4.31 3.88
CA ALA A 39 -4.40 -5.12 3.55
C ALA A 39 -5.07 -4.64 2.25
N ASN A 40 -5.23 -3.33 2.07
CA ASN A 40 -5.84 -2.79 0.86
C ASN A 40 -4.94 -2.90 -0.37
N LEU A 41 -3.63 -2.73 -0.22
CA LEU A 41 -2.69 -2.94 -1.31
C LEU A 41 -2.63 -4.41 -1.73
N ALA A 42 -2.64 -5.34 -0.78
CA ALA A 42 -2.72 -6.77 -1.08
C ALA A 42 -4.03 -7.13 -1.80
N ARG A 43 -5.16 -6.58 -1.34
CA ARG A 43 -6.46 -6.75 -2.00
C ARG A 43 -6.49 -6.16 -3.41
N SER A 44 -5.89 -4.98 -3.60
CA SER A 44 -5.83 -4.31 -4.90
C SER A 44 -4.83 -4.97 -5.85
N ALA A 45 -3.75 -5.53 -5.33
CA ALA A 45 -2.80 -6.31 -6.11
C ALA A 45 -3.43 -7.60 -6.65
N GLY A 46 -4.32 -8.23 -5.88
CA GLY A 46 -5.17 -9.32 -6.36
C GLY A 46 -6.23 -8.92 -7.38
N LEU A 47 -6.41 -7.62 -7.66
CA LEU A 47 -7.33 -7.07 -8.66
C LEU A 47 -6.63 -6.57 -9.93
N LEU A 48 -5.29 -6.68 -10.02
CA LEU A 48 -4.56 -6.48 -11.27
C LEU A 48 -4.58 -7.81 -12.04
N PRO A 49 -5.07 -7.86 -13.29
CA PRO A 49 -5.26 -9.13 -14.00
C PRO A 49 -3.97 -9.94 -14.20
N ASP A 50 -2.79 -9.31 -14.23
CA ASP A 50 -1.53 -10.01 -14.56
C ASP A 50 -0.30 -9.61 -13.71
N GLY A 51 -0.48 -8.91 -12.59
CA GLY A 51 0.64 -8.58 -11.69
C GLY A 51 1.70 -7.60 -12.26
N GLU A 52 1.47 -6.99 -13.42
CA GLU A 52 2.37 -5.97 -13.97
C GLU A 52 2.16 -4.59 -13.35
N VAL A 53 3.28 -3.93 -13.02
CA VAL A 53 3.33 -2.52 -12.67
C VAL A 53 2.99 -1.73 -13.94
N ARG A 54 1.90 -0.97 -13.93
CA ARG A 54 1.62 0.03 -14.98
C ARG A 54 2.79 1.02 -15.06
N SER A 55 3.75 0.75 -15.95
CA SER A 55 4.76 1.70 -16.36
C SER A 55 4.05 2.77 -17.19
N HIS A 56 3.86 3.94 -16.61
CA HIS A 56 3.53 5.14 -17.37
C HIS A 56 4.72 5.43 -18.29
N HIS A 57 4.70 4.91 -19.51
CA HIS A 57 5.57 5.41 -20.56
C HIS A 57 5.16 6.85 -20.84
N LYS A 58 6.05 7.78 -20.50
CA LYS A 58 5.99 9.16 -20.97
C LYS A 58 6.38 9.12 -22.45
N GLU A 59 5.40 9.08 -23.34
CA GLU A 59 5.63 9.32 -24.76
C GLU A 59 6.32 10.68 -24.92
N ARG A 60 7.39 10.67 -25.70
CA ARG A 60 8.18 11.84 -26.06
C ARG A 60 8.22 11.91 -27.57
#